data_AF-S3T810-F1
#
_entry.id   AF-S3T810-F1
#
_cell.length_a   1.000
_cell.length_b   1.000
_cell.length_c   1.000
_cell.angle_alpha   90.00
_cell.angle_beta   90.00
_cell.angle_gamma   90.00
#
_symmetry.space_group_name_H-M   'P 1'
#
loop_
_entity.id
_entity.type
_entity.pdbx_description
1 polymer ?
#
loop_
_entity_poly.entity_id
_entity_poly.type
_entity_poly.pdbx_seq_one_letter_code
_entity_poly.pdbx_strand_id
1 'polypeptide(L)'
;MTYNSEHRFSTCVRAKCSFLAKRSRPALIGSSPQSGFTLVELLVAIAIFAVLSMLGWKVFDYLLKVKDRNAEHEMHLFALQDAYQQVLRDSLQIIPLTANDGRQLQAAIVLNNQYFAFSKAGVSDPLKQGLSPYERIEYRYDSTQKKVYRLKYSNLNIPNRVQPISSTLLENVDQFKVMVLNPQELTQWPENSDPNNIAELKKLPLGLKIQLTVAGTDYEWIFSLLNTQVYSQYLGNSNTNGGINPPNKDGSNSSNHTELPSQ
;
A
#
# COMPACT_ATOMS: atom_id res chain seq x y z
N MET A 1 -20.78 21.07 53.91
CA MET A 1 -19.89 22.23 53.73
C MET A 1 -19.21 22.05 52.38
N THR A 2 -19.75 22.66 51.31
CA THR A 2 -19.34 23.97 50.72
C THR A 2 -17.97 23.89 50.03
N TYR A 3 -17.70 24.34 48.80
CA TYR A 3 -18.41 25.21 47.84
C TYR A 3 -17.66 25.19 46.48
N ASN A 4 -18.40 25.43 45.38
CA ASN A 4 -18.10 26.15 44.12
C ASN A 4 -16.73 26.14 43.40
N SER A 5 -16.78 26.04 42.06
CA SER A 5 -16.93 27.18 41.11
C SER A 5 -16.83 26.65 39.66
N GLU A 6 -17.87 26.75 38.83
CA GLU A 6 -18.30 27.87 37.97
C GLU A 6 -17.29 28.32 36.89
N HIS A 7 -17.78 28.32 35.62
CA HIS A 7 -17.55 29.23 34.48
C HIS A 7 -17.75 28.45 33.16
N ARG A 8 -18.42 28.92 32.10
CA ARG A 8 -19.15 30.15 31.79
C ARG A 8 -19.90 29.91 30.45
N PHE A 9 -21.18 30.31 30.41
CA PHE A 9 -21.90 31.00 29.32
C PHE A 9 -21.73 30.61 27.83
N SER A 10 -22.84 30.29 27.17
CA SER A 10 -23.34 31.12 26.05
C SER A 10 -24.79 30.82 25.65
N THR A 11 -25.67 31.73 26.06
CA THR A 11 -26.75 32.37 25.27
C THR A 11 -27.38 31.60 24.11
N CYS A 12 -28.58 31.06 24.36
CA CYS A 12 -29.57 30.75 23.33
C CYS A 12 -30.44 32.00 23.07
N VAL A 13 -30.35 32.56 21.86
CA VAL A 13 -31.15 33.70 21.41
C VAL A 13 -32.57 33.21 21.12
N ARG A 14 -33.53 33.57 21.98
CA ARG A 14 -34.96 33.29 21.79
C ARG A 14 -35.60 34.44 21.02
N ALA A 15 -35.75 34.28 19.71
CA ALA A 15 -36.52 35.21 18.89
C ALA A 15 -38.01 35.14 19.28
N LYS A 16 -38.55 36.24 19.80
CA LYS A 16 -40.00 36.47 19.93
C LYS A 16 -40.55 36.80 18.54
N CYS A 17 -41.34 35.89 17.96
CA CYS A 17 -42.20 36.23 16.84
C CYS A 17 -43.59 36.56 17.39
N SER A 18 -43.91 37.86 17.45
CA SER A 18 -45.22 38.40 17.77
C SER A 18 -46.20 38.06 16.65
N PHE A 19 -47.16 37.17 16.95
CA PHE A 19 -48.22 36.80 16.03
C PHE A 19 -49.32 37.87 16.04
N LEU A 20 -49.31 38.78 15.06
CA LEU A 20 -50.40 39.71 14.82
C LEU A 20 -51.55 38.97 14.12
N ALA A 21 -52.57 38.58 14.89
CA ALA A 21 -53.80 38.00 14.38
C ALA A 21 -54.62 39.05 13.60
N LYS A 22 -54.43 39.10 12.28
CA LYS A 22 -55.26 39.87 11.36
C LYS A 22 -56.54 39.07 11.07
N ARG A 23 -57.64 39.39 11.76
CA ARG A 23 -58.98 38.83 11.45
C ARG A 23 -59.36 39.22 10.02
N SER A 24 -59.37 38.22 9.13
CA SER A 24 -59.86 38.36 7.76
C SER A 24 -61.37 38.21 7.74
N ARG A 25 -62.07 39.18 7.13
CA ARG A 25 -63.52 39.15 6.87
C ARG A 25 -63.84 38.04 5.84
N PRO A 26 -64.99 37.36 5.92
CA PRO A 26 -65.38 36.41 4.89
C PRO A 26 -65.75 37.19 3.62
N ALA A 27 -64.97 37.01 2.56
CA ALA A 27 -65.37 37.42 1.22
C ALA A 27 -66.44 36.45 0.73
N LEU A 28 -67.53 37.02 0.19
CA LEU A 28 -68.64 36.31 -0.40
C LEU A 28 -68.15 35.29 -1.44
N ILE A 29 -68.65 34.06 -1.34
CA ILE A 29 -68.43 32.99 -2.30
C ILE A 29 -69.11 33.42 -3.61
N GLY A 30 -68.33 34.02 -4.51
CA GLY A 30 -68.66 34.05 -5.92
C GLY A 30 -68.52 32.62 -6.44
N SER A 31 -69.61 32.03 -6.89
CA SER A 31 -69.61 30.77 -7.62
C SER A 31 -68.80 30.96 -8.91
N SER A 32 -67.53 30.61 -8.88
CA SER A 32 -66.75 30.39 -10.09
C SER A 32 -67.45 29.30 -10.90
N PRO A 33 -67.65 29.46 -12.22
CA PRO A 33 -68.21 28.39 -13.03
C PRO A 33 -67.34 27.15 -12.86
N GLN A 34 -67.94 26.04 -12.45
CA GLN A 34 -67.28 24.73 -12.46
C GLN A 34 -67.05 24.36 -13.93
N SER A 35 -65.92 24.76 -14.48
CA SER A 35 -65.42 24.25 -15.74
C SER A 35 -65.09 22.77 -15.53
N GLY A 36 -65.97 21.89 -15.96
CA GLY A 36 -65.73 20.46 -15.96
C GLY A 36 -64.53 20.12 -16.85
N PHE A 37 -63.60 19.32 -16.34
CA PHE A 37 -62.47 18.79 -17.10
C PHE A 37 -62.98 18.05 -18.34
N THR A 38 -62.45 18.37 -19.51
CA THR A 38 -62.75 17.58 -20.71
C THR A 38 -61.98 16.26 -20.65
N LEU A 39 -62.58 15.18 -21.19
CA LEU A 39 -61.92 13.87 -21.27
C LEU A 39 -60.61 13.95 -22.06
N VAL A 40 -60.55 14.82 -23.06
CA VAL A 40 -59.37 15.10 -23.88
C VAL A 40 -58.23 15.69 -23.06
N GLU A 41 -58.52 16.58 -22.11
CA GLU A 41 -57.49 17.23 -21.28
C GLU A 41 -56.82 16.25 -20.32
N LEU A 42 -57.61 15.35 -19.72
CA LEU A 42 -57.06 14.26 -18.92
C LEU A 42 -56.19 13.33 -19.78
N LEU A 43 -56.63 13.02 -21.00
CA LEU A 43 -55.89 12.16 -21.93
C LEU A 43 -54.53 12.78 -22.32
N VAL A 44 -54.52 14.07 -22.64
CA VAL A 44 -53.27 14.79 -22.95
C VAL A 44 -52.37 14.84 -21.72
N ALA A 45 -52.91 15.09 -20.52
CA ALA A 45 -52.13 15.13 -19.29
C ALA A 45 -51.45 13.79 -18.98
N ILE A 46 -52.16 12.66 -19.08
CA ILE A 46 -51.57 11.33 -18.85
C ILE A 46 -50.56 10.96 -19.94
N ALA A 47 -50.77 11.38 -21.20
CA ALA A 47 -49.84 11.14 -22.29
C ALA A 47 -48.52 11.87 -22.07
N ILE A 48 -48.57 13.16 -21.71
CA ILE A 48 -47.38 13.95 -21.38
C ILE A 48 -46.69 13.38 -20.14
N PHE A 49 -47.44 13.06 -19.09
CA PHE A 49 -46.89 12.47 -17.87
C PHE A 49 -46.19 11.14 -18.13
N ALA A 50 -46.76 10.27 -18.98
CA ALA A 50 -46.15 9.00 -19.36
C ALA A 50 -44.83 9.21 -20.10
N VAL A 51 -44.77 10.16 -21.05
CA VAL A 51 -43.54 10.49 -21.78
C VAL A 51 -42.46 11.05 -20.85
N LEU A 52 -42.83 11.99 -19.97
CA LEU A 52 -41.91 12.56 -18.98
C LEU A 52 -41.40 11.49 -18.00
N SER A 53 -42.26 10.58 -17.56
CA SER A 53 -41.89 9.47 -16.69
C SER A 53 -40.93 8.50 -17.38
N MET A 54 -41.14 8.18 -18.66
CA MET A 54 -40.25 7.33 -19.45
C MET A 54 -38.87 7.98 -19.68
N LEU A 55 -38.83 9.28 -19.93
CA LEU A 55 -37.58 10.05 -20.02
C LEU A 55 -36.84 10.07 -18.68
N GLY A 56 -37.56 10.29 -17.58
CA GLY A 56 -37.01 10.22 -16.23
C GLY A 56 -36.40 8.86 -15.92
N TRP A 57 -37.05 7.77 -16.34
CA TRP A 57 -36.52 6.42 -16.19
C TRP A 57 -35.19 6.21 -16.93
N LYS A 58 -35.07 6.72 -18.16
CA LYS A 58 -33.82 6.64 -18.95
C LYS A 58 -32.65 7.37 -18.28
N VAL A 59 -32.91 8.54 -17.69
CA VAL A 59 -31.89 9.29 -16.94
C VAL A 59 -31.50 8.54 -15.67
N PHE A 60 -32.47 7.98 -14.95
CA PHE A 60 -32.22 7.19 -13.76
C PHE A 60 -31.39 5.93 -14.06
N ASP A 61 -31.76 5.19 -15.11
CA ASP A 61 -31.03 4.00 -15.58
C ASP A 61 -29.59 4.33 -16.02
N TYR A 62 -29.41 5.46 -16.71
CA TYR A 62 -28.08 5.97 -17.07
C TYR A 62 -27.24 6.30 -15.83
N LEU A 63 -27.82 6.98 -14.83
CA LEU A 63 -27.12 7.31 -13.59
C LEU A 63 -26.71 6.08 -12.79
N LEU A 64 -27.58 5.06 -12.71
CA LEU A 64 -27.25 3.78 -12.11
C LEU A 64 -26.06 3.13 -12.82
N LYS A 65 -26.09 3.08 -14.15
CA LYS A 65 -25.00 2.50 -14.96
C LYS A 65 -23.68 3.26 -14.81
N VAL A 66 -23.72 4.58 -14.67
CA VAL A 66 -22.52 5.40 -14.43
C VAL A 66 -21.95 5.14 -13.03
N LYS A 67 -22.82 5.04 -12.02
CA LYS A 67 -22.41 4.72 -10.66
C LYS A 67 -21.73 3.35 -10.59
N ASP A 68 -22.28 2.34 -11.25
CA ASP A 68 -21.73 0.98 -11.25
C ASP A 68 -20.35 0.94 -11.92
N ARG A 69 -20.20 1.62 -13.07
CA ARG A 69 -18.89 1.73 -13.76
C ARG A 69 -17.85 2.49 -12.92
N ASN A 70 -18.27 3.52 -12.19
CA ASN A 70 -17.36 4.26 -11.31
C ASN A 70 -16.92 3.41 -10.11
N ALA A 71 -17.83 2.62 -9.54
CA ALA A 71 -17.52 1.71 -8.43
C ALA A 71 -16.50 0.63 -8.84
N GLU A 72 -16.65 0.03 -10.03
CA GLU A 72 -15.66 -0.92 -10.56
C GLU A 72 -14.28 -0.27 -10.77
N HIS A 73 -14.24 0.94 -11.36
CA HIS A 73 -12.98 1.67 -11.53
C HIS A 73 -12.31 2.04 -10.21
N GLU A 74 -13.07 2.43 -9.19
CA GLU A 74 -12.55 2.69 -7.85
C GLU A 74 -11.94 1.44 -7.23
N MET A 75 -12.61 0.28 -7.32
CA MET A 75 -12.09 -0.99 -6.79
C MET A 75 -10.76 -1.39 -7.43
N HIS A 76 -10.60 -1.20 -8.74
CA HIS A 76 -9.35 -1.51 -9.44
C HIS A 76 -8.19 -0.60 -9.02
N LEU A 77 -8.45 0.69 -8.80
CA LEU A 77 -7.44 1.62 -8.29
C LEU A 77 -7.00 1.25 -6.87
N PHE A 78 -7.93 0.88 -5.99
CA PHE A 78 -7.58 0.44 -4.64
C PHE A 78 -6.73 -0.83 -4.65
N ALA A 79 -7.05 -1.82 -5.49
CA ALA A 79 -6.26 -3.04 -5.61
C ALA A 79 -4.83 -2.75 -6.11
N LEU A 80 -4.69 -1.86 -7.10
CA LEU A 80 -3.38 -1.44 -7.60
C LEU A 80 -2.56 -0.73 -6.51
N GLN A 81 -3.19 0.15 -5.74
CA GLN A 81 -2.54 0.87 -4.65
C GLN A 81 -2.12 -0.08 -3.53
N ASP A 82 -2.97 -1.03 -3.13
CA ASP A 82 -2.63 -2.01 -2.11
C ASP A 82 -1.48 -2.93 -2.58
N ALA A 83 -1.51 -3.37 -3.84
CA ALA A 83 -0.42 -4.11 -4.45
C ALA A 83 0.91 -3.33 -4.42
N TYR A 84 0.89 -2.05 -4.79
CA TYR A 84 2.06 -1.19 -4.71
C TYR A 84 2.60 -1.09 -3.28
N GLN A 85 1.72 -0.86 -2.29
CA GLN A 85 2.12 -0.77 -0.89
C GLN A 85 2.66 -2.10 -0.34
N GLN A 86 2.08 -3.21 -0.77
CA GLN A 86 2.57 -4.55 -0.42
C GLN A 86 3.99 -4.78 -0.95
N VAL A 87 4.24 -4.48 -2.23
CA VAL A 87 5.58 -4.59 -2.82
C VAL A 87 6.56 -3.61 -2.16
N LEU A 88 6.13 -2.38 -1.87
CA LEU A 88 6.94 -1.40 -1.17
C LEU A 88 7.41 -1.93 0.19
N ARG A 89 6.48 -2.42 1.03
CA ARG A 89 6.81 -3.01 2.34
C ARG A 89 7.76 -4.20 2.21
N ASP A 90 7.53 -5.06 1.21
CA ASP A 90 8.40 -6.20 0.97
C ASP A 90 9.81 -5.77 0.54
N SER A 91 9.93 -4.77 -0.35
CA SER A 91 11.21 -4.22 -0.82
C SER A 91 12.04 -3.59 0.31
N LEU A 92 11.39 -2.88 1.23
CA LEU A 92 12.04 -2.26 2.39
C LEU A 92 12.57 -3.28 3.40
N GLN A 93 12.00 -4.49 3.40
CA GLN A 93 12.33 -5.55 4.37
C GLN A 93 13.21 -6.64 3.76
N ILE A 94 13.72 -6.45 2.55
CA ILE A 94 14.68 -7.37 1.92
C ILE A 94 15.99 -7.35 2.71
N ILE A 95 16.53 -8.55 2.96
CA ILE A 95 17.76 -8.74 3.73
C ILE A 95 18.80 -9.57 2.95
N PRO A 96 20.10 -9.36 3.19
CA PRO A 96 21.19 -10.08 2.52
C PRO A 96 21.42 -11.47 3.15
N LEU A 97 20.35 -12.26 3.31
CA LEU A 97 20.42 -13.63 3.82
C LEU A 97 20.07 -14.63 2.72
N THR A 98 20.93 -15.63 2.55
CA THR A 98 20.67 -16.76 1.64
C THR A 98 19.54 -17.63 2.17
N ALA A 99 18.85 -18.30 1.26
CA ALA A 99 17.82 -19.29 1.57
C ALA A 99 18.30 -20.68 1.15
N ASN A 100 17.70 -21.74 1.68
CA ASN A 100 18.00 -23.10 1.25
C ASN A 100 16.67 -23.79 0.91
N ASP A 101 16.54 -24.28 -0.31
CA ASP A 101 15.33 -24.95 -0.79
C ASP A 101 15.32 -26.48 -0.54
N GLY A 102 16.30 -26.97 0.22
CA GLY A 102 16.49 -28.39 0.52
C GLY A 102 17.32 -29.14 -0.52
N ARG A 103 17.70 -28.48 -1.62
CA ARG A 103 18.59 -29.03 -2.67
C ARG A 103 19.87 -28.20 -2.80
N GLN A 104 19.74 -26.88 -2.76
CA GLN A 104 20.85 -25.95 -2.93
C GLN A 104 20.65 -24.65 -2.16
N LEU A 105 21.76 -23.96 -1.92
CA LEU A 105 21.76 -22.60 -1.41
C LEU A 105 21.27 -21.65 -2.50
N GLN A 106 20.32 -20.79 -2.15
CA GLN A 106 19.78 -19.74 -3.01
C GLN A 106 20.24 -18.37 -2.54
N ALA A 107 20.46 -17.48 -3.50
CA ALA A 107 20.79 -16.08 -3.23
C ALA A 107 19.67 -15.35 -2.47
N ALA A 108 20.04 -14.30 -1.76
CA ALA A 108 19.16 -13.42 -1.01
C ALA A 108 18.07 -12.80 -1.90
N ILE A 109 18.39 -12.50 -3.16
CA ILE A 109 17.44 -12.24 -4.23
C ILE A 109 17.79 -13.15 -5.40
N VAL A 110 16.77 -13.73 -6.02
CA VAL A 110 16.88 -14.49 -7.27
C VAL A 110 15.90 -13.89 -8.27
N LEU A 111 16.39 -13.59 -9.47
CA LEU A 111 15.59 -13.24 -10.62
C LEU A 111 16.06 -14.07 -11.81
N ASN A 112 15.18 -14.89 -12.38
CA ASN A 112 15.42 -15.59 -13.65
C ASN A 112 14.08 -15.95 -14.32
N ASN A 113 13.96 -15.83 -15.64
CA ASN A 113 12.81 -16.36 -16.42
C ASN A 113 11.42 -16.19 -15.76
N GLN A 114 11.10 -15.00 -15.24
CA GLN A 114 9.85 -14.65 -14.52
C GLN A 114 9.68 -15.19 -13.10
N TYR A 115 10.64 -15.95 -12.58
CA TYR A 115 10.77 -16.27 -11.17
C TYR A 115 11.52 -15.16 -10.45
N PHE A 116 10.85 -14.54 -9.49
CA PHE A 116 11.44 -13.51 -8.64
C PHE A 116 11.16 -13.85 -7.19
N ALA A 117 12.24 -14.14 -6.44
CA ALA A 117 12.15 -14.52 -5.04
C ALA A 117 13.23 -13.83 -4.21
N PHE A 118 12.92 -13.53 -2.95
CA PHE A 118 13.84 -12.85 -2.05
C PHE A 118 13.61 -13.18 -0.58
N SER A 119 14.67 -13.04 0.19
CA SER A 119 14.66 -13.19 1.65
C SER A 119 14.25 -11.88 2.31
N LYS A 120 13.33 -11.99 3.26
CA LYS A 120 12.70 -10.86 3.94
C LYS A 120 12.75 -11.02 5.45
N ALA A 121 12.94 -9.93 6.19
CA ALA A 121 12.78 -9.86 7.65
C ALA A 121 11.46 -9.20 8.07
N GLY A 122 11.25 -9.07 9.38
CA GLY A 122 10.17 -8.26 9.93
C GLY A 122 8.92 -9.04 10.30
N VAL A 123 9.03 -10.37 10.43
CA VAL A 123 8.00 -11.16 11.12
C VAL A 123 8.07 -10.82 12.60
N SER A 124 6.98 -10.29 13.13
CA SER A 124 6.82 -10.06 14.57
C SER A 124 6.22 -11.31 15.22
N ASP A 125 6.77 -11.72 16.35
CA ASP A 125 6.25 -12.81 17.17
C ASP A 125 5.81 -12.28 18.55
N PRO A 126 4.68 -11.55 18.62
CA PRO A 126 4.22 -10.96 19.88
C PRO A 126 3.83 -12.03 20.91
N LEU A 127 3.46 -13.23 20.44
CA LEU A 127 3.08 -14.36 21.28
C LEU A 127 4.28 -15.24 21.69
N LYS A 128 5.49 -14.93 21.21
CA LYS A 128 6.74 -15.67 21.46
C LYS A 128 6.60 -17.18 21.21
N GLN A 129 5.93 -17.53 20.12
CA GLN A 129 5.68 -18.91 19.71
C GLN A 129 6.85 -19.55 18.97
N GLY A 130 7.94 -18.80 18.75
CA GLY A 130 9.12 -19.26 18.03
C GLY A 130 8.94 -19.12 16.51
N LEU A 131 8.19 -18.11 16.07
CA LEU A 131 8.10 -17.82 14.63
C LEU A 131 9.48 -17.39 14.12
N SER A 132 9.85 -17.89 12.94
CA SER A 132 11.07 -17.41 12.28
C SER A 132 10.92 -15.90 12.00
N PRO A 133 11.91 -15.08 12.35
CA PRO A 133 11.90 -13.65 12.05
C PRO A 133 12.07 -13.37 10.55
N TYR A 134 12.34 -14.41 9.75
CA TYR A 134 12.65 -14.35 8.33
C TYR A 134 11.72 -15.23 7.50
N GLU A 135 11.30 -14.71 6.35
CA GLU A 135 10.45 -15.37 5.36
C GLU A 135 11.11 -15.33 3.98
N ARG A 136 10.77 -16.31 3.13
CA ARG A 136 11.05 -16.25 1.70
C ARG A 136 9.78 -15.80 0.98
N ILE A 137 9.89 -14.76 0.16
CA ILE A 137 8.80 -14.27 -0.66
C ILE A 137 9.10 -14.57 -2.12
N GLU A 138 8.07 -14.93 -2.88
CA GLU A 138 8.13 -15.16 -4.31
C GLU A 138 6.94 -14.47 -4.97
N TYR A 139 7.19 -13.73 -6.06
CA TYR A 139 6.13 -13.21 -6.92
C TYR A 139 6.05 -14.07 -8.17
N ARG A 140 4.84 -14.54 -8.47
CA ARG A 140 4.56 -15.42 -9.60
C ARG A 140 3.43 -14.87 -10.45
N TYR A 141 3.70 -14.64 -11.71
CA TYR A 141 2.70 -14.24 -12.68
C TYR A 141 2.06 -15.46 -13.35
N ASP A 142 0.73 -15.51 -13.36
CA ASP A 142 -0.07 -16.46 -14.11
C ASP A 142 -0.77 -15.72 -15.25
N SER A 143 -0.29 -15.95 -16.48
CA SER A 143 -0.82 -15.34 -17.70
C SER A 143 -2.17 -15.92 -18.14
N THR A 144 -2.49 -17.16 -17.74
CA THR A 144 -3.78 -17.79 -18.06
C THR A 144 -4.89 -17.18 -17.23
N GLN A 145 -4.62 -16.96 -15.94
CA GLN A 145 -5.56 -16.34 -15.01
C GLN A 145 -5.48 -14.81 -15.00
N LYS A 146 -4.45 -14.22 -15.62
CA LYS A 146 -4.12 -12.79 -15.56
C LYS A 146 -3.97 -12.29 -14.12
N LYS A 147 -3.28 -13.06 -13.28
CA LYS A 147 -3.08 -12.76 -11.85
C LYS A 147 -1.61 -12.79 -11.48
N VAL A 148 -1.24 -11.89 -10.58
CA VAL A 148 0.05 -11.94 -9.89
C VAL A 148 -0.19 -12.48 -8.50
N TYR A 149 0.52 -13.54 -8.14
CA TYR A 149 0.50 -14.12 -6.81
C TYR A 149 1.73 -13.68 -6.04
N ARG A 150 1.52 -13.45 -4.75
CA ARG A 150 2.57 -13.37 -3.74
C ARG A 150 2.55 -14.66 -2.95
N LEU A 151 3.62 -15.42 -3.04
CA LEU A 151 3.84 -16.67 -2.32
C LEU A 151 4.76 -16.39 -1.14
N LYS A 152 4.41 -16.96 0.02
CA LYS A 152 5.12 -16.75 1.27
C LYS A 152 5.51 -18.08 1.88
N TYR A 153 6.80 -18.25 2.15
CA TYR A 153 7.34 -19.37 2.93
C TYR A 153 7.78 -18.85 4.29
N SER A 154 7.29 -19.47 5.36
CA SER A 154 7.53 -19.03 6.74
C SER A 154 8.98 -19.17 7.23
N ASN A 155 9.87 -19.78 6.43
CA ASN A 155 11.28 -19.99 6.76
C ASN A 155 12.15 -19.80 5.52
N LEU A 156 13.41 -19.37 5.72
CA LEU A 156 14.40 -19.30 4.64
C LEU A 156 14.98 -20.68 4.28
N ASN A 157 15.12 -21.56 5.27
CA ASN A 157 15.58 -22.93 5.09
C ASN A 157 14.36 -23.83 5.01
N ILE A 158 13.90 -24.07 3.80
CA ILE A 158 12.68 -24.79 3.51
C ILE A 158 13.05 -26.27 3.35
N PRO A 159 12.52 -27.18 4.19
CA PRO A 159 12.68 -28.60 3.95
C PRO A 159 11.97 -29.01 2.65
N ASN A 160 12.42 -30.09 2.03
CA ASN A 160 11.82 -30.57 0.78
C ASN A 160 10.29 -30.72 0.93
N ARG A 161 9.52 -30.06 0.04
CA ARG A 161 8.04 -30.12 -0.12
C ARG A 161 7.16 -29.25 0.80
N VAL A 162 7.64 -28.12 1.31
CA VAL A 162 6.73 -27.14 1.95
C VAL A 162 5.95 -26.37 0.88
N GLN A 163 4.62 -26.33 1.03
CA GLN A 163 3.77 -25.50 0.17
C GLN A 163 3.75 -24.05 0.69
N PRO A 164 3.93 -23.04 -0.17
CA PRO A 164 3.83 -21.65 0.25
C PRO A 164 2.38 -21.27 0.56
N ILE A 165 2.24 -20.27 1.42
CA ILE A 165 0.98 -19.55 1.60
C ILE A 165 0.84 -18.58 0.42
N SER A 166 -0.19 -18.80 -0.40
CA SER A 166 -0.45 -17.99 -1.59
C SER A 166 -1.50 -16.92 -1.32
N SER A 167 -1.24 -15.69 -1.77
CA SER A 167 -2.20 -14.59 -1.81
C SER A 167 -2.19 -13.94 -3.18
N THR A 168 -3.36 -13.56 -3.69
CA THR A 168 -3.47 -12.75 -4.90
C THR A 168 -2.98 -11.33 -4.61
N LEU A 169 -1.96 -10.87 -5.34
CA LEU A 169 -1.46 -9.50 -5.26
C LEU A 169 -2.27 -8.57 -6.15
N LEU A 170 -2.53 -8.99 -7.39
CA LEU A 170 -3.24 -8.19 -8.37
C LEU A 170 -3.96 -9.08 -9.39
N GLU A 171 -5.10 -8.60 -9.88
CA GLU A 171 -5.92 -9.26 -10.90
C GLU A 171 -6.00 -8.39 -12.17
N ASN A 172 -6.42 -8.99 -13.28
CA ASN A 172 -6.51 -8.34 -14.59
C ASN A 172 -5.16 -7.80 -15.10
N VAL A 173 -4.10 -8.57 -14.84
CA VAL A 173 -2.73 -8.24 -15.22
C VAL A 173 -2.41 -8.88 -16.58
N ASP A 174 -2.28 -8.05 -17.60
CA ASP A 174 -1.96 -8.46 -18.97
C ASP A 174 -0.47 -8.73 -19.16
N GLN A 175 0.40 -8.01 -18.44
CA GLN A 175 1.85 -8.18 -18.44
C GLN A 175 2.40 -7.93 -17.04
N PHE A 176 3.41 -8.70 -16.64
CA PHE A 176 4.16 -8.49 -15.40
C PHE A 176 5.63 -8.85 -15.61
N LYS A 177 6.52 -7.87 -15.47
CA LYS A 177 7.95 -8.03 -15.66
C LYS A 177 8.71 -7.39 -14.51
N VAL A 178 9.59 -8.17 -13.89
CA VAL A 178 10.50 -7.70 -12.85
C VAL A 178 11.91 -7.61 -13.42
N MET A 179 12.62 -6.55 -13.07
CA MET A 179 14.02 -6.28 -13.38
C MET A 179 14.71 -5.81 -12.11
N VAL A 180 16.02 -6.06 -12.01
CA VAL A 180 16.84 -5.47 -10.95
C VAL A 180 17.66 -4.30 -11.52
N LEU A 181 17.97 -3.33 -10.66
CA LEU A 181 18.78 -2.17 -11.00
C LEU A 181 20.14 -2.29 -10.32
N ASN A 182 21.22 -2.37 -11.10
CA ASN A 182 22.58 -2.48 -10.55
C ASN A 182 23.70 -2.00 -11.50
N PRO A 183 23.99 -0.70 -11.62
CA PRO A 183 23.09 0.43 -11.88
C PRO A 183 22.32 0.31 -13.21
N GLN A 184 22.66 -0.67 -14.06
CA GLN A 184 21.92 -0.97 -15.28
C GLN A 184 20.71 -1.87 -14.99
N GLU A 185 19.75 -1.92 -15.93
CA GLU A 185 18.60 -2.83 -15.86
C GLU A 185 19.03 -4.25 -16.23
N LEU A 186 18.83 -5.20 -15.31
CA LEU A 186 19.15 -6.60 -15.51
C LEU A 186 17.88 -7.45 -15.33
N THR A 187 17.71 -8.43 -16.23
CA THR A 187 16.61 -9.40 -16.18
C THR A 187 16.98 -10.69 -15.45
N GLN A 188 18.21 -10.77 -14.92
CA GLN A 188 18.69 -11.88 -14.14
C GLN A 188 19.50 -11.39 -12.94
N TRP A 189 19.38 -12.09 -11.83
CA TRP A 189 20.13 -11.82 -10.60
C TRP A 189 20.23 -13.07 -9.73
N PRO A 190 21.36 -13.33 -9.05
CA PRO A 190 22.65 -12.67 -9.23
C PRO A 190 23.24 -12.95 -10.62
N GLU A 191 24.11 -12.06 -11.12
CA GLU A 191 24.76 -12.21 -12.42
C GLU A 191 25.70 -13.43 -12.47
N ASN A 192 26.31 -13.77 -11.33
CA ASN A 192 27.05 -15.01 -11.13
C ASN A 192 26.41 -15.80 -9.99
N SER A 193 25.97 -17.01 -10.29
CA SER A 193 25.20 -17.88 -9.39
C SER A 193 26.04 -19.03 -8.82
N ASP A 194 27.35 -18.87 -8.61
CA ASP A 194 28.18 -19.91 -7.99
C ASP A 194 27.68 -20.22 -6.56
N PRO A 195 27.15 -21.43 -6.29
CA PRO A 195 26.63 -21.79 -4.98
C PRO A 195 27.68 -21.76 -3.86
N ASN A 196 28.97 -21.84 -4.21
CA ASN A 196 30.07 -21.82 -3.23
C ASN A 196 30.47 -20.39 -2.83
N ASN A 197 30.11 -19.39 -3.62
CA ASN A 197 30.41 -17.99 -3.32
C ASN A 197 29.29 -17.34 -2.51
N ILE A 198 29.28 -17.63 -1.20
CA ILE A 198 28.27 -17.13 -0.26
C ILE A 198 28.22 -15.59 -0.22
N ALA A 199 29.34 -14.92 -0.45
CA ALA A 199 29.39 -13.45 -0.47
C ALA A 199 28.56 -12.87 -1.63
N GLU A 200 28.71 -13.44 -2.83
CA GLU A 200 27.90 -13.04 -4.00
C GLU A 200 26.42 -13.37 -3.79
N LEU A 201 26.11 -14.54 -3.22
CA LEU A 201 24.72 -14.92 -2.94
C LEU A 201 24.02 -14.00 -1.93
N LYS A 202 24.77 -13.28 -1.08
CA LYS A 202 24.22 -12.29 -0.13
C LYS A 202 24.06 -10.89 -0.74
N LYS A 203 24.62 -10.64 -1.92
CA LYS A 203 24.62 -9.33 -2.55
C LYS A 203 23.20 -8.93 -2.98
N LEU A 204 22.80 -7.73 -2.57
CA LEU A 204 21.55 -7.10 -3.02
C LEU A 204 21.84 -6.16 -4.20
N PRO A 205 20.94 -6.06 -5.19
CA PRO A 205 20.98 -5.01 -6.20
C PRO A 205 20.61 -3.66 -5.57
N LEU A 206 20.82 -2.57 -6.31
CA LEU A 206 20.50 -1.21 -5.84
C LEU A 206 19.00 -0.96 -5.81
N GLY A 207 18.24 -1.60 -6.69
CA GLY A 207 16.80 -1.42 -6.78
C GLY A 207 16.09 -2.53 -7.54
N LEU A 208 14.77 -2.43 -7.53
CA LEU A 208 13.85 -3.26 -8.31
C LEU A 208 13.04 -2.35 -9.22
N LYS A 209 12.79 -2.82 -10.44
CA LYS A 209 11.88 -2.19 -11.39
C LYS A 209 10.82 -3.22 -11.77
N ILE A 210 9.56 -2.86 -11.60
CA ILE A 210 8.41 -3.70 -11.96
C ILE A 210 7.61 -2.95 -13.03
N GLN A 211 7.45 -3.58 -14.18
CA GLN A 211 6.60 -3.11 -15.26
C GLN A 211 5.39 -4.02 -15.36
N LEU A 212 4.20 -3.43 -15.38
CA LEU A 212 2.95 -4.17 -15.46
C LEU A 212 1.91 -3.45 -16.32
N THR A 213 1.12 -4.22 -17.04
CA THR A 213 -0.04 -3.73 -17.78
C THR A 213 -1.29 -4.28 -17.12
N VAL A 214 -2.19 -3.40 -16.66
CA VAL A 214 -3.41 -3.77 -15.94
C VAL A 214 -4.60 -3.11 -16.61
N ALA A 215 -5.56 -3.92 -17.05
CA ALA A 215 -6.72 -3.44 -17.79
C ALA A 215 -6.35 -2.49 -18.96
N GLY A 216 -5.27 -2.81 -19.68
CA GLY A 216 -4.77 -1.99 -20.79
C GLY A 216 -4.04 -0.70 -20.42
N THR A 217 -3.75 -0.45 -19.14
CA THR A 217 -2.91 0.69 -18.69
C THR A 217 -1.54 0.20 -18.24
N ASP A 218 -0.49 0.84 -18.71
CA ASP A 218 0.90 0.52 -18.36
C ASP A 218 1.35 1.30 -17.11
N TYR A 219 1.97 0.58 -16.17
CA TYR A 219 2.54 1.13 -14.96
C TYR A 219 4.00 0.69 -14.81
N GLU A 220 4.80 1.59 -14.26
CA GLU A 220 6.19 1.34 -13.90
C GLU A 220 6.41 1.70 -12.43
N TRP A 221 6.88 0.74 -11.65
CA TRP A 221 7.20 0.90 -10.24
C TRP A 221 8.69 0.69 -10.01
N ILE A 222 9.32 1.60 -9.29
CA ILE A 222 10.74 1.55 -8.96
C ILE A 222 10.90 1.59 -7.44
N PHE A 223 11.62 0.62 -6.90
CA PHE A 223 11.89 0.50 -5.47
C PHE A 223 13.39 0.51 -5.22
N SER A 224 13.87 1.41 -4.36
CA SER A 224 15.25 1.39 -3.88
C SER A 224 15.41 0.31 -2.83
N LEU A 225 16.49 -0.46 -2.91
CA LEU A 225 16.86 -1.42 -1.87
C LEU A 225 17.97 -0.84 -0.99
N LEU A 226 18.12 -1.41 0.20
CA LEU A 226 19.22 -1.07 1.10
C LEU A 226 20.54 -1.52 0.47
N ASN A 227 21.50 -0.60 0.35
CA ASN A 227 22.83 -0.93 -0.12
C ASN A 227 23.63 -1.63 1.00
N THR A 228 23.60 -2.96 0.99
CA THR A 228 24.33 -3.79 1.95
C THR A 228 25.79 -4.04 1.55
N GLN A 229 26.17 -3.69 0.32
CA GLN A 229 27.54 -3.85 -0.19
C GLN A 229 28.50 -2.94 0.58
N VAL A 230 28.04 -1.72 0.92
CA VAL A 230 28.79 -0.76 1.74
C VAL A 230 29.15 -1.36 3.11
N TYR A 231 28.24 -2.10 3.76
CA TYR A 231 28.51 -2.69 5.08
C TYR A 231 29.46 -3.88 5.04
N SER A 232 29.43 -4.70 3.98
CA SER A 232 30.34 -5.84 3.84
C SER A 232 31.82 -5.43 3.69
N GLN A 233 32.09 -4.26 3.10
CA GLN A 233 33.44 -3.72 2.98
C GLN A 233 34.03 -3.27 4.33
N TYR A 234 33.20 -2.76 5.25
CA TYR A 234 33.66 -2.37 6.59
C TYR A 234 33.95 -3.57 7.50
N LEU A 235 33.24 -4.69 7.34
CA LEU A 235 33.44 -5.91 8.13
C LEU A 235 34.54 -6.83 7.57
N GLY A 236 34.91 -6.68 6.29
CA GLY A 236 36.01 -7.43 5.67
C GLY A 236 37.41 -6.94 6.04
N ASN A 237 37.54 -5.77 6.68
CA ASN A 237 38.82 -5.13 6.96
C ASN A 237 39.33 -5.31 8.41
N SER A 238 38.66 -6.12 9.23
CA SER A 238 39.02 -6.37 10.63
C SER A 238 39.83 -7.66 10.87
N ASN A 239 40.27 -8.34 9.81
CA ASN A 239 41.10 -9.55 9.91
C ASN A 239 42.48 -9.42 9.23
N THR A 240 43.03 -8.21 9.20
CA THR A 240 44.46 -7.98 8.91
C THR A 240 45.08 -7.25 10.09
N ASN A 241 46.03 -7.93 10.74
CA ASN A 241 46.89 -7.37 11.80
C ASN A 241 47.39 -5.98 11.44
N GLY A 242 46.95 -4.99 12.20
CA GLY A 242 47.42 -3.61 12.12
C GLY A 242 46.71 -2.78 13.18
N GLY A 243 47.39 -2.54 14.30
CA GLY A 243 46.85 -1.73 15.39
C GLY A 243 46.43 -0.35 14.89
N ILE A 244 45.20 0.04 15.18
CA ILE A 244 44.71 1.40 14.92
C ILE A 244 44.66 2.10 16.28
N ASN A 245 45.63 2.98 16.51
CA ASN A 245 45.49 4.04 17.52
C ASN A 245 44.29 4.91 17.13
N PRO A 246 43.42 5.30 18.08
CA PRO A 246 42.31 6.19 17.79
C PRO A 246 42.82 7.58 17.36
N PRO A 247 42.00 8.37 16.65
CA PRO A 247 42.44 9.62 16.02
C PRO A 247 42.89 10.64 17.07
N ASN A 248 44.09 11.17 16.86
CA ASN A 248 44.65 12.26 17.64
C ASN A 248 43.74 13.51 17.52
N LYS A 249 43.22 13.99 18.66
CA LYS A 249 42.60 15.31 18.79
C LYS A 249 43.66 16.25 19.37
N ASP A 250 44.41 16.93 18.50
CA ASP A 250 45.05 18.20 18.85
C ASP A 250 44.05 19.33 18.58
N GLY A 251 43.82 20.33 19.43
CA GLY A 251 44.36 20.61 20.75
C GLY A 251 43.82 21.95 21.25
N SER A 252 43.90 22.21 22.55
CA SER A 252 44.21 23.54 23.13
C SER A 252 44.26 23.47 24.66
N ASN A 253 45.49 23.49 25.16
CA ASN A 253 46.03 23.95 26.44
C ASN A 253 45.10 24.59 27.49
N SER A 254 45.18 24.12 28.74
CA SER A 254 45.48 24.97 29.91
C SER A 254 45.87 24.12 31.13
N SER A 255 46.99 24.52 31.73
CA SER A 255 47.69 23.99 32.90
C SER A 255 46.93 24.12 34.23
N ASN A 256 47.04 23.12 35.12
CA ASN A 256 47.68 23.30 36.43
C ASN A 256 47.76 22.01 37.28
N HIS A 257 48.88 21.92 37.99
CA HIS A 257 49.30 21.00 39.07
C HIS A 257 48.19 20.58 40.07
N THR A 258 48.27 19.36 40.62
CA THR A 258 48.74 19.06 42.00
C THR A 258 48.66 17.54 42.32
N GLU A 259 49.65 17.10 43.09
CA GLU A 259 49.99 15.76 43.62
C GLU A 259 48.88 14.86 44.21
N LEU A 260 49.12 13.54 44.09
CA LEU A 260 48.59 12.48 44.97
C LEU A 260 49.19 12.60 46.39
N PRO A 261 48.54 11.98 47.39
CA PRO A 261 49.21 10.81 47.94
C PRO A 261 48.30 9.61 48.20
N SER A 262 48.96 8.46 48.15
CA SER A 262 48.55 7.13 48.55
C SER A 262 47.95 7.05 49.95
N GLN A 263 46.88 6.27 50.10
CA GLN A 263 46.78 5.10 50.99
C GLN A 263 45.70 4.15 50.45
#